data_AF-A0A4Q2DVB6-F1
#
_entry.id   AF-A0A4Q2DVB6-F1
#
_cell.length_a   1.000
_cell.length_b   1.000
_cell.length_c   1.000
_cell.angle_alpha   90.00
_cell.angle_beta   90.00
_cell.angle_gamma   90.00
#
_symmetry.space_group_name_H-M   'P 1'
#
loop_
_entity.id
_entity.type
_entity.pdbx_description
1 polymer ?
#
loop_
_entity_poly.entity_id
_entity_poly.type
_entity_poly.pdbx_seq_one_letter_code
_entity_poly.pdbx_strand_id
1 'polypeptide(L)'
;MASTTSTILWDLETCFPSDIAASDAVAAIRKLVAPRSTIQQMLAFWNSNHTKQTVRNSGQARTGSFSNTQEYRNALHRQGVVPVDSAFLDGEAVVKAMMGRFFNGRKKITLPNIEESSVEMFKGIIDGRFNLQRTIIVISNNTSLEYSANLLKERHFKVSFFDSWTSVLSAGGSSQSDNVSPSGSPVVGSTASQRLPDPTHELDQANHSTNAIAGGAPPPPPYTVRPPADVKPEIIQHFHVLIEVFQSLADRGETRISRADLGNEIIKASSPNVYKEAGFKDFKKYVQAAEQFGLIIVGGGGSESWAELRSEGSPGIVEPPN
;
A
#
# COMPACT_ATOMS: atom_id res chain seq x y z
N MET A 1 -3.32 -24.96 -30.95
CA MET A 1 -3.72 -24.33 -29.67
C MET A 1 -3.19 -22.89 -29.70
N ALA A 2 -4.00 -21.90 -29.35
CA ALA A 2 -3.53 -20.51 -29.29
C ALA A 2 -2.52 -20.37 -28.14
N SER A 3 -1.34 -19.78 -28.41
CA SER A 3 -0.36 -19.49 -27.36
C SER A 3 -0.91 -18.37 -26.48
N THR A 4 -1.12 -18.65 -25.21
CA THR A 4 -1.44 -17.65 -24.20
C THR A 4 -0.27 -16.68 -24.02
N THR A 5 -0.60 -15.41 -23.87
CA THR A 5 0.37 -14.34 -23.63
C THR A 5 0.19 -13.81 -22.21
N SER A 6 1.32 -13.48 -21.58
CA SER A 6 1.38 -12.97 -20.21
C SER A 6 2.02 -11.59 -20.21
N THR A 7 1.47 -10.67 -19.43
CA THR A 7 2.14 -9.40 -19.12
C THR A 7 2.44 -9.32 -17.63
N ILE A 8 3.64 -8.81 -17.32
CA ILE A 8 4.11 -8.65 -15.96
C ILE A 8 4.14 -7.16 -15.61
N LEU A 9 3.53 -6.82 -14.48
CA LEU A 9 3.59 -5.53 -13.82
C LEU A 9 4.35 -5.70 -12.51
N TRP A 10 5.51 -5.07 -12.42
CA TRP A 10 6.37 -5.18 -11.25
C TRP A 10 6.55 -3.81 -10.63
N ASP A 11 6.05 -3.63 -9.41
CA ASP A 11 6.26 -2.46 -8.59
C ASP A 11 7.57 -2.59 -7.82
N LEU A 12 8.62 -1.90 -8.28
CA LEU A 12 9.92 -1.92 -7.63
C LEU A 12 9.96 -1.07 -6.35
N GLU A 13 8.95 -0.25 -6.05
CA GLU A 13 8.95 0.52 -4.80
C GLU A 13 8.56 -0.36 -3.62
N THR A 14 7.56 -1.22 -3.83
CA THR A 14 7.01 -2.06 -2.76
C THR A 14 7.53 -3.49 -2.78
N CYS A 15 8.10 -3.94 -3.92
CA CYS A 15 8.61 -5.29 -4.12
C CYS A 15 10.00 -5.28 -4.77
N PHE A 16 10.96 -4.54 -4.18
CA PHE A 16 12.36 -4.56 -4.59
C PHE A 16 13.11 -5.77 -4.01
N PRO A 17 13.81 -6.58 -4.83
CA PRO A 17 14.52 -7.74 -4.34
C PRO A 17 15.99 -7.35 -4.06
N SER A 18 16.25 -6.91 -2.83
CA SER A 18 17.51 -6.27 -2.45
C SER A 18 18.75 -7.16 -2.48
N ASP A 19 18.56 -8.48 -2.49
CA ASP A 19 19.59 -9.51 -2.26
C ASP A 19 19.91 -10.35 -3.52
N ILE A 20 19.31 -10.03 -4.66
CA ILE A 20 19.53 -10.76 -5.91
C ILE A 20 19.86 -9.83 -7.07
N ALA A 21 20.57 -10.35 -8.07
CA ALA A 21 20.82 -9.61 -9.29
C ALA A 21 19.55 -9.49 -10.15
N ALA A 22 19.46 -8.42 -10.95
CA ALA A 22 18.33 -8.21 -11.87
C ALA A 22 18.11 -9.36 -12.87
N SER A 23 19.20 -10.01 -13.32
CA SER A 23 19.11 -11.20 -14.19
C SER A 23 18.41 -12.36 -13.50
N ASP A 24 18.74 -12.62 -12.24
CA ASP A 24 18.16 -13.73 -11.46
C ASP A 24 16.70 -13.44 -11.12
N ALA A 25 16.38 -12.19 -10.81
CA ALA A 25 15.01 -11.75 -10.62
C ALA A 25 14.16 -11.98 -11.88
N VAL A 26 14.64 -11.54 -13.04
CA VAL A 26 13.94 -11.76 -14.31
C VAL A 26 13.83 -13.25 -14.65
N ALA A 27 14.86 -14.05 -14.35
CA ALA A 27 14.81 -15.50 -14.52
C ALA A 27 13.75 -16.14 -13.62
N ALA A 28 13.64 -15.71 -12.35
CA ALA A 28 12.60 -16.19 -11.43
C ALA A 28 11.19 -15.84 -11.93
N ILE A 29 10.97 -14.60 -12.37
CA ILE A 29 9.68 -14.19 -12.96
C ILE A 29 9.38 -15.00 -14.24
N ARG A 30 10.38 -15.26 -15.08
CA ARG A 30 10.20 -16.10 -16.28
C ARG A 30 9.80 -17.54 -15.93
N LYS A 31 10.34 -18.10 -14.84
CA LYS A 31 9.95 -19.42 -14.33
C LYS A 31 8.49 -19.46 -13.87
N LEU A 32 7.94 -18.35 -13.34
CA LEU A 32 6.51 -18.27 -13.01
C LEU A 32 5.60 -18.40 -14.24
N VAL A 33 6.07 -17.93 -15.39
CA VAL A 33 5.28 -17.85 -16.64
C VAL A 33 5.41 -19.12 -17.48
N ALA A 34 6.60 -19.73 -17.47
CA ALA A 34 6.89 -20.99 -18.16
C ALA A 34 6.28 -22.20 -17.41
N PRO A 35 5.81 -23.27 -18.09
CA PRO A 35 5.77 -23.53 -19.54
C PRO A 35 4.49 -23.04 -20.23
N ARG A 36 3.62 -22.31 -19.53
CA ARG A 36 2.20 -22.17 -19.89
C ARG A 36 1.89 -20.97 -20.77
N SER A 37 2.82 -20.04 -20.99
CA SER A 37 2.58 -18.83 -21.79
C SER A 37 3.86 -18.15 -22.23
N THR A 38 3.74 -17.28 -23.22
CA THR A 38 4.84 -16.40 -23.66
C THR A 38 4.73 -15.05 -22.95
N ILE A 39 5.84 -14.49 -22.51
CA ILE A 39 5.86 -13.13 -21.95
C ILE A 39 5.76 -12.14 -23.11
N GLN A 40 4.65 -11.43 -23.18
CA GLN A 40 4.47 -10.34 -24.14
C GLN A 40 5.28 -9.11 -23.71
N GLN A 41 5.23 -8.79 -22.42
CA GLN A 41 5.87 -7.59 -21.88
C GLN A 41 6.14 -7.75 -20.38
N MET A 42 7.23 -7.13 -19.91
CA MET A 42 7.55 -6.98 -18.49
C MET A 42 7.82 -5.51 -18.22
N LEU A 43 7.01 -4.89 -17.36
CA LEU A 43 7.11 -3.50 -16.96
C LEU A 43 7.55 -3.43 -15.51
N ALA A 44 8.57 -2.62 -15.21
CA ALA A 44 9.03 -2.37 -13.85
C ALA A 44 8.84 -0.90 -13.50
N PHE A 45 7.95 -0.62 -12.56
CA PHE A 45 7.56 0.72 -12.14
C PHE A 45 8.40 1.16 -10.95
N TRP A 46 8.83 2.41 -10.95
CA TRP A 46 9.68 2.96 -9.90
C TRP A 46 9.53 4.49 -9.86
N ASN A 47 9.50 5.10 -8.68
CA ASN A 47 9.40 6.54 -8.51
C ASN A 47 10.77 7.15 -8.24
N SER A 48 11.28 7.91 -9.21
CA SER A 48 12.56 8.61 -9.09
C SER A 48 12.59 9.70 -8.00
N ASN A 49 11.43 10.21 -7.56
CA ASN A 49 11.34 11.16 -6.46
C ASN A 49 11.59 10.50 -5.10
N HIS A 50 11.12 9.26 -4.89
CA HIS A 50 11.30 8.54 -3.63
C HIS A 50 12.77 8.21 -3.34
N THR A 51 13.60 8.13 -4.39
CA THR A 51 15.05 7.90 -4.28
C THR A 51 15.76 9.04 -3.52
N LYS A 52 15.16 10.23 -3.43
CA LYS A 52 15.73 11.38 -2.71
C LYS A 52 15.32 11.44 -1.24
N GLN A 53 14.33 10.67 -0.80
CA GLN A 53 13.66 10.88 0.49
C GLN A 53 14.20 10.01 1.64
N THR A 54 14.91 8.91 1.36
CA THR A 54 15.27 7.90 2.37
C THR A 54 16.62 8.10 3.10
N VAL A 55 17.25 9.28 3.06
CA VAL A 55 18.54 9.51 3.77
C VAL A 55 18.40 10.16 5.15
N ARG A 56 17.22 10.64 5.57
CA ARG A 56 17.14 11.45 6.82
C ARG A 56 16.54 10.79 8.06
N ASN A 57 15.66 9.79 7.95
CA ASN A 57 14.85 9.37 9.10
C ASN A 57 14.87 7.85 9.31
N SER A 58 15.96 7.33 9.87
CA SER A 58 15.95 6.18 10.79
C SER A 58 17.40 5.86 11.14
N GLY A 59 17.72 5.86 12.44
CA GLY A 59 19.05 5.57 12.98
C GLY A 59 19.54 4.14 12.77
N GLN A 60 19.06 3.45 11.73
CA GLN A 60 19.48 2.11 11.35
C GLN A 60 19.92 2.13 9.88
N ALA A 61 21.17 2.56 9.70
CA ALA A 61 21.82 2.66 8.42
C ALA A 61 22.07 1.26 7.83
N ARG A 62 21.07 0.68 7.14
CA ARG A 62 21.36 -0.22 6.02
C ARG A 62 21.75 0.65 4.84
N THR A 63 23.05 0.88 4.69
CA THR A 63 23.71 1.60 3.59
C THR A 63 23.64 0.79 2.29
N GLY A 64 22.44 0.52 1.80
CA GLY A 64 22.22 0.20 0.40
C GLY A 64 22.33 1.50 -0.40
N SER A 65 23.50 1.80 -0.96
CA SER A 65 23.72 2.99 -1.78
C SER A 65 22.74 3.05 -2.96
N PHE A 66 22.05 4.19 -3.12
CA PHE A 66 21.13 4.48 -4.23
C PHE A 66 21.75 4.38 -5.63
N SER A 67 23.09 4.35 -5.73
CA SER A 67 23.79 3.99 -6.97
C SER A 67 23.30 2.64 -7.52
N ASN A 68 22.97 1.71 -6.62
CA ASN A 68 22.55 0.37 -6.97
C ASN A 68 21.19 0.37 -7.67
N THR A 69 20.30 1.34 -7.41
CA THR A 69 18.97 1.39 -8.03
C THR A 69 19.04 1.79 -9.51
N GLN A 70 19.93 2.69 -9.91
CA GLN A 70 20.13 3.02 -11.32
C GLN A 70 20.81 1.88 -12.07
N GLU A 71 21.83 1.26 -11.47
CA GLU A 71 22.50 0.11 -12.05
C GLU A 71 21.56 -1.08 -12.22
N TYR A 72 20.73 -1.36 -11.21
CA TYR A 72 19.71 -2.40 -11.25
C TYR A 72 18.68 -2.14 -12.36
N ARG A 73 18.24 -0.90 -12.56
CA ARG A 73 17.34 -0.53 -13.67
C ARG A 73 17.99 -0.73 -15.03
N ASN A 74 19.25 -0.31 -15.18
CA ASN A 74 19.99 -0.55 -16.40
C ASN A 74 20.14 -2.06 -16.67
N ALA A 75 20.36 -2.86 -15.61
CA ALA A 75 20.43 -4.31 -15.70
C ALA A 75 19.08 -4.93 -16.09
N LEU A 76 17.96 -4.49 -15.51
CA LEU A 76 16.61 -4.90 -15.91
C LEU A 76 16.34 -4.59 -17.39
N HIS A 77 16.73 -3.40 -17.85
CA HIS A 77 16.57 -3.02 -19.25
C HIS A 77 17.34 -3.95 -20.20
N ARG A 78 18.57 -4.33 -19.85
CA ARG A 78 19.36 -5.33 -20.59
C ARG A 78 18.70 -6.72 -20.62
N GLN A 79 17.84 -7.03 -19.65
CA GLN A 79 17.06 -8.27 -19.60
C GLN A 79 15.73 -8.18 -20.36
N GLY A 80 15.45 -7.06 -21.05
CA GLY A 80 14.21 -6.85 -21.80
C GLY A 80 13.03 -6.38 -20.94
N VAL A 81 13.28 -5.96 -19.70
CA VAL A 81 12.28 -5.31 -18.84
C VAL A 81 12.23 -3.83 -19.19
N VAL A 82 11.03 -3.28 -19.32
CA VAL A 82 10.87 -1.85 -19.61
C VAL A 82 10.71 -1.09 -18.29
N PRO A 83 11.71 -0.33 -17.84
CA PRO A 83 11.56 0.52 -16.67
C PRO A 83 10.58 1.65 -16.95
N VAL A 84 9.73 1.96 -15.97
CA VAL A 84 8.69 2.99 -16.05
C VAL A 84 8.86 3.92 -14.86
N ASP A 85 9.40 5.12 -15.10
CA ASP A 85 9.43 6.13 -14.05
C ASP A 85 8.00 6.59 -13.74
N SER A 86 7.58 6.45 -12.49
CA SER A 86 6.27 6.83 -11.97
C SER A 86 6.32 8.13 -11.17
N ALA A 87 7.46 8.84 -11.14
CA ALA A 87 7.62 10.09 -10.39
C ALA A 87 6.68 11.22 -10.80
N PHE A 88 6.17 11.19 -12.04
CA PHE A 88 5.21 12.18 -12.53
C PHE A 88 3.78 11.93 -12.02
N LEU A 89 3.58 10.84 -11.27
CA LEU A 89 2.30 10.40 -10.78
C LEU A 89 2.28 10.59 -9.27
N ASP A 90 1.22 11.22 -8.74
CA ASP A 90 0.91 11.08 -7.32
C ASP A 90 0.64 9.60 -7.00
N GLY A 91 0.75 9.18 -5.73
CA GLY A 91 0.67 7.75 -5.37
C GLY A 91 -0.58 7.02 -5.88
N GLU A 92 -1.70 7.73 -6.03
CA GLU A 92 -2.93 7.21 -6.62
C GLU A 92 -2.80 7.05 -8.15
N ALA A 93 -2.10 7.96 -8.81
CA ALA A 93 -1.84 7.92 -10.24
C ALA A 93 -0.81 6.84 -10.65
N VAL A 94 0.06 6.35 -9.75
CA VAL A 94 0.93 5.18 -10.02
C VAL A 94 0.10 3.95 -10.33
N VAL A 95 -0.94 3.69 -9.52
CA VAL A 95 -1.92 2.63 -9.76
C VAL A 95 -2.58 2.84 -11.14
N LYS A 96 -3.01 4.07 -11.44
CA LYS A 96 -3.61 4.41 -12.74
C LYS A 96 -2.66 4.20 -13.92
N ALA A 97 -1.36 4.47 -13.77
CA ALA A 97 -0.39 4.29 -14.85
C ALA A 97 0.10 2.85 -15.02
N MET A 98 0.28 2.11 -13.92
CA MET A 98 0.53 0.66 -13.97
C MET A 98 -0.55 -0.04 -14.77
N MET A 99 -1.77 0.44 -14.59
CA MET A 99 -2.96 -0.09 -15.22
C MET A 99 -3.16 0.55 -16.63
N GLY A 100 -2.75 1.80 -16.86
CA GLY A 100 -3.05 2.56 -18.09
C GLY A 100 -2.06 2.41 -19.25
N ARG A 101 -0.84 1.90 -19.01
CA ARG A 101 0.23 1.90 -20.03
C ARG A 101 0.14 0.81 -21.10
N PHE A 102 -0.90 -0.01 -21.08
CA PHE A 102 -0.97 -1.24 -21.90
C PHE A 102 -1.42 -1.05 -23.36
N PHE A 103 -1.74 0.16 -23.84
CA PHE A 103 -2.50 0.27 -25.10
C PHE A 103 -2.05 1.32 -26.10
N ASN A 104 -0.73 1.50 -26.27
CA ASN A 104 -0.26 2.19 -27.47
C ASN A 104 0.20 1.21 -28.58
N GLY A 105 -0.68 1.03 -29.57
CA GLY A 105 -0.43 0.27 -30.78
C GLY A 105 -1.18 0.83 -32.00
N ARG A 106 -0.54 1.78 -32.70
CA ARG A 106 -0.76 2.29 -34.07
C ARG A 106 -1.88 3.34 -34.33
N LYS A 107 -1.51 4.62 -34.35
CA LYS A 107 -1.29 5.44 -35.58
C LYS A 107 -0.71 6.83 -35.22
N LYS A 108 0.21 7.33 -36.05
CA LYS A 108 0.85 8.66 -36.01
C LYS A 108 -0.20 9.77 -36.18
N ILE A 109 -0.32 10.68 -35.21
CA ILE A 109 -0.72 12.09 -35.43
C ILE A 109 0.12 12.95 -34.49
N THR A 110 0.68 14.01 -35.05
CA THR A 110 1.56 14.99 -34.43
C THR A 110 0.73 16.08 -33.71
N LEU A 111 1.20 16.54 -32.55
CA LEU A 111 0.95 17.82 -31.83
C LEU A 111 0.31 17.75 -30.41
N PRO A 112 0.59 18.75 -29.55
CA PRO A 112 0.81 18.59 -28.12
C PRO A 112 -0.41 19.00 -27.29
N ASN A 113 -0.88 18.08 -26.45
CA ASN A 113 -1.48 18.36 -25.15
C ASN A 113 -1.88 17.00 -24.59
N ILE A 114 -1.00 16.47 -23.75
CA ILE A 114 -1.11 15.16 -23.13
C ILE A 114 -1.88 15.38 -21.84
N GLU A 115 -3.21 15.19 -21.84
CA GLU A 115 -3.92 14.96 -20.57
C GLU A 115 -5.21 14.10 -20.63
N GLU A 116 -5.72 13.69 -21.80
CA GLU A 116 -7.00 12.94 -21.84
C GLU A 116 -6.94 11.47 -22.34
N SER A 117 -5.75 10.93 -22.65
CA SER A 117 -5.69 9.63 -23.35
C SER A 117 -5.68 8.37 -22.48
N SER A 118 -5.66 8.48 -21.14
CA SER A 118 -5.50 7.31 -20.25
C SER A 118 -6.84 6.69 -19.77
N VAL A 119 -7.94 7.45 -19.83
CA VAL A 119 -9.26 7.04 -19.28
C VAL A 119 -10.12 6.30 -20.32
N GLU A 120 -10.13 6.74 -21.59
CA GLU A 120 -10.89 6.08 -22.66
C GLU A 120 -10.40 4.65 -22.95
N MET A 121 -9.17 4.39 -22.60
CA MET A 121 -8.47 3.14 -22.86
C MET A 121 -8.84 2.06 -21.83
N PHE A 122 -9.02 2.48 -20.56
CA PHE A 122 -9.65 1.69 -19.50
C PHE A 122 -11.10 1.34 -19.83
N LYS A 123 -11.83 2.32 -20.38
CA LYS A 123 -13.17 2.12 -20.90
C LYS A 123 -13.18 1.01 -21.95
N GLY A 124 -12.20 0.95 -22.85
CA GLY A 124 -12.07 -0.14 -23.84
C GLY A 124 -11.88 -1.57 -23.29
N ILE A 125 -11.15 -1.75 -22.17
CA ILE A 125 -11.04 -3.07 -21.51
C ILE A 125 -12.32 -3.42 -20.74
N ILE A 126 -12.83 -2.44 -20.00
CA ILE A 126 -14.11 -2.54 -19.30
C ILE A 126 -15.20 -2.93 -20.32
N ASP A 127 -15.19 -2.32 -21.49
CA ASP A 127 -16.14 -2.57 -22.57
C ASP A 127 -15.82 -3.83 -23.40
N GLY A 128 -14.85 -4.66 -22.99
CA GLY A 128 -14.58 -5.97 -23.60
C GLY A 128 -13.96 -5.92 -25.01
N ARG A 129 -13.32 -4.81 -25.42
CA ARG A 129 -12.77 -4.64 -26.77
C ARG A 129 -11.44 -5.35 -27.03
N PHE A 130 -10.91 -6.10 -26.06
CA PHE A 130 -9.62 -6.81 -26.18
C PHE A 130 -9.78 -8.32 -26.01
N ASN A 131 -8.98 -9.07 -26.76
CA ASN A 131 -9.01 -10.53 -26.79
C ASN A 131 -8.84 -11.15 -25.39
N LEU A 132 -9.77 -12.05 -25.03
CA LEU A 132 -10.03 -12.62 -23.70
C LEU A 132 -8.94 -13.54 -23.12
N GLN A 133 -7.73 -13.60 -23.70
CA GLN A 133 -6.69 -14.60 -23.35
C GLN A 133 -5.40 -14.00 -22.77
N ARG A 134 -5.50 -12.95 -21.96
CA ARG A 134 -4.32 -12.34 -21.33
C ARG A 134 -4.22 -12.78 -19.86
N THR A 135 -3.07 -13.37 -19.53
CA THR A 135 -2.67 -13.55 -18.13
C THR A 135 -1.93 -12.29 -17.69
N ILE A 136 -2.26 -11.77 -16.51
CA ILE A 136 -1.59 -10.61 -15.92
C ILE A 136 -0.95 -11.08 -14.62
N ILE A 137 0.34 -10.81 -14.48
CA ILE A 137 1.08 -11.06 -13.24
C ILE A 137 1.40 -9.71 -12.64
N VAL A 138 0.95 -9.48 -11.41
CA VAL A 138 1.23 -8.27 -10.64
C VAL A 138 2.13 -8.64 -9.46
N ILE A 139 3.25 -7.95 -9.33
CA ILE A 139 4.21 -8.11 -8.23
C ILE A 139 4.28 -6.77 -7.51
N SER A 140 3.59 -6.64 -6.39
CA SER A 140 3.48 -5.39 -5.61
C SER A 140 2.90 -5.69 -4.22
N ASN A 141 3.36 -4.99 -3.19
CA ASN A 141 2.76 -5.01 -1.85
C ASN A 141 1.71 -3.88 -1.67
N ASN A 142 1.32 -3.21 -2.75
CA ASN A 142 0.32 -2.14 -2.69
C ASN A 142 -1.10 -2.73 -2.75
N THR A 143 -1.83 -2.64 -1.65
CA THR A 143 -3.22 -3.12 -1.52
C THR A 143 -4.19 -2.48 -2.52
N SER A 144 -3.90 -1.27 -3.01
CA SER A 144 -4.72 -0.62 -4.05
C SER A 144 -4.64 -1.35 -5.40
N LEU A 145 -3.50 -1.99 -5.70
CA LEU A 145 -3.35 -2.82 -6.89
C LEU A 145 -4.05 -4.17 -6.74
N GLU A 146 -4.19 -4.69 -5.53
CA GLU A 146 -4.94 -5.91 -5.27
C GLU A 146 -6.43 -5.73 -5.60
N TYR A 147 -7.03 -4.61 -5.18
CA TYR A 147 -8.40 -4.25 -5.57
C TYR A 147 -8.56 -4.20 -7.09
N SER A 148 -7.61 -3.55 -7.78
CA SER A 148 -7.59 -3.45 -9.25
C SER A 148 -7.43 -4.82 -9.92
N ALA A 149 -6.60 -5.71 -9.35
CA ALA A 149 -6.43 -7.08 -9.82
C ALA A 149 -7.71 -7.90 -9.66
N ASN A 150 -8.46 -7.72 -8.57
CA ASN A 150 -9.73 -8.41 -8.35
C ASN A 150 -10.82 -7.94 -9.34
N LEU A 151 -10.90 -6.64 -9.64
CA LEU A 151 -11.78 -6.12 -10.71
C LEU A 151 -11.45 -6.73 -12.08
N LEU A 152 -10.17 -6.97 -12.38
CA LEU A 152 -9.78 -7.65 -13.61
C LEU A 152 -10.22 -9.12 -13.62
N LYS A 153 -10.13 -9.83 -12.49
CA LYS A 153 -10.63 -11.21 -12.36
C LYS A 153 -12.13 -11.30 -12.61
N GLU A 154 -12.91 -10.35 -12.09
CA GLU A 154 -14.37 -10.24 -12.33
C GLU A 154 -14.69 -10.09 -13.82
N ARG A 155 -13.77 -9.51 -14.60
CA ARG A 155 -13.87 -9.41 -16.07
C ARG A 155 -13.18 -10.54 -16.82
N HIS A 156 -13.03 -11.69 -16.17
CA HIS A 156 -12.47 -12.92 -16.74
C HIS A 156 -10.99 -12.85 -17.16
N PHE A 157 -10.22 -11.86 -16.68
CA PHE A 157 -8.77 -11.90 -16.84
C PHE A 157 -8.17 -12.91 -15.86
N LYS A 158 -7.15 -13.65 -16.32
CA LYS A 158 -6.37 -14.51 -15.42
C LYS A 158 -5.31 -13.66 -14.73
N VAL A 159 -5.57 -13.23 -13.50
CA VAL A 159 -4.65 -12.39 -12.74
C VAL A 159 -4.01 -13.16 -11.59
N SER A 160 -2.68 -13.16 -11.53
CA SER A 160 -1.90 -13.65 -10.39
C SER A 160 -1.24 -12.46 -9.71
N PHE A 161 -1.45 -12.33 -8.41
CA PHE A 161 -0.92 -11.25 -7.60
C PHE A 161 0.10 -11.82 -6.61
N PHE A 162 1.25 -11.18 -6.49
CA PHE A 162 2.33 -11.53 -5.57
C PHE A 162 2.69 -10.30 -4.75
N ASP A 163 2.42 -10.37 -3.46
CA ASP A 163 2.62 -9.31 -2.46
C ASP A 163 4.07 -9.14 -2.00
N SER A 164 4.91 -10.13 -2.27
CA SER A 164 6.30 -10.13 -1.87
C SER A 164 7.18 -10.90 -2.87
N TRP A 165 8.48 -10.60 -2.84
CA TRP A 165 9.46 -11.33 -3.61
C TRP A 165 9.60 -12.79 -3.18
N THR A 166 9.44 -13.09 -1.89
CA THR A 166 9.43 -14.46 -1.37
C THR A 166 8.29 -15.27 -1.99
N SER A 167 7.11 -14.67 -2.16
CA SER A 167 5.95 -15.29 -2.82
C SER A 167 6.28 -15.64 -4.29
N VAL A 168 7.00 -14.76 -5.00
CA VAL A 168 7.49 -15.00 -6.38
C VAL A 168 8.45 -16.20 -6.43
N LEU A 169 9.43 -16.26 -5.54
CA LEU A 169 10.40 -17.37 -5.51
C LEU A 169 9.72 -18.71 -5.18
N SER A 170 8.81 -18.70 -4.21
CA SER A 170 8.10 -19.89 -3.74
C SER A 170 7.24 -20.49 -4.84
N ALA A 171 6.52 -19.63 -5.59
CA ALA A 171 5.71 -20.06 -6.72
C ALA A 171 6.54 -20.54 -7.93
N GLY A 172 7.76 -20.03 -8.10
CA GLY A 172 8.68 -20.51 -9.14
C GLY A 172 9.37 -21.83 -8.81
N GLY A 173 9.55 -22.14 -7.52
CA GLY A 173 10.21 -23.34 -7.04
C GLY A 173 9.33 -24.59 -6.97
N SER A 174 8.00 -24.45 -6.97
CA SER A 174 7.07 -25.58 -6.78
C SER A 174 6.90 -26.47 -8.03
N SER A 175 7.75 -26.32 -9.05
CA SER A 175 7.69 -27.16 -10.25
C SER A 175 8.56 -28.40 -10.06
N GLN A 176 7.94 -29.45 -9.54
CA GLN A 176 8.18 -30.85 -9.93
C GLN A 176 9.46 -31.55 -9.41
N SER A 177 9.33 -32.19 -8.24
CA SER A 177 10.12 -33.39 -7.88
C SER A 177 9.27 -34.58 -7.41
N ASP A 178 8.02 -34.69 -7.89
CA ASP A 178 7.19 -35.88 -7.66
C ASP A 178 7.18 -36.74 -8.92
N ASN A 179 8.23 -37.56 -9.11
CA ASN A 179 8.14 -38.85 -9.81
C ASN A 179 9.46 -39.64 -9.75
N VAL A 180 9.77 -40.25 -8.60
CA VAL A 180 10.49 -41.55 -8.54
C VAL A 180 9.92 -42.34 -7.38
N SER A 181 8.97 -43.24 -7.66
CA SER A 181 8.76 -44.41 -6.80
C SER A 181 9.86 -45.43 -7.08
N PRO A 182 10.42 -46.05 -6.04
CA PRO A 182 10.70 -47.48 -6.08
C PRO A 182 9.88 -48.20 -5.02
N SER A 183 9.03 -49.10 -5.52
CA SER A 183 8.40 -50.16 -4.76
C SER A 183 9.45 -51.06 -4.10
N GLY A 184 9.32 -51.31 -2.79
CA GLY A 184 10.13 -52.29 -2.06
C GLY A 184 9.90 -52.25 -0.55
N SER A 185 8.93 -53.03 -0.06
CA SER A 185 8.69 -53.36 1.37
C SER A 185 9.68 -54.44 1.87
N PRO A 186 9.52 -55.01 3.08
CA PRO A 186 9.73 -54.46 4.42
C PRO A 186 10.74 -55.32 5.24
N VAL A 187 11.45 -54.75 6.23
CA VAL A 187 12.20 -55.56 7.21
C VAL A 187 12.03 -55.03 8.64
N VAL A 188 11.72 -56.00 9.50
CA VAL A 188 11.53 -56.02 10.95
C VAL A 188 12.80 -55.63 11.72
N GLY A 189 12.67 -54.97 12.89
CA GLY A 189 13.75 -54.97 13.89
C GLY A 189 13.75 -53.87 14.96
N SER A 190 13.01 -54.12 16.04
CA SER A 190 13.37 -53.96 17.46
C SER A 190 14.38 -52.91 17.99
N THR A 191 13.94 -52.28 19.09
CA THR A 191 14.68 -51.84 20.31
C THR A 191 15.76 -50.76 20.22
N ALA A 192 15.56 -49.64 20.92
CA ALA A 192 16.20 -49.39 22.22
C ALA A 192 15.79 -48.03 22.82
N SER A 193 15.59 -48.05 24.15
CA SER A 193 15.41 -46.93 25.05
C SER A 193 16.39 -45.77 24.84
N GLN A 194 15.91 -44.53 24.97
CA GLN A 194 16.71 -43.48 25.62
C GLN A 194 15.83 -42.43 26.29
N ARG A 195 16.29 -42.08 27.50
CA ARG A 195 15.62 -41.38 28.59
C ARG A 195 15.43 -39.88 28.30
N LEU A 196 14.28 -39.34 28.68
CA LEU A 196 14.08 -37.93 28.99
C LEU A 196 14.72 -37.60 30.35
N PRO A 197 15.43 -36.48 30.48
CA PRO A 197 15.52 -35.76 31.73
C PRO A 197 14.47 -34.63 31.76
N ASP A 198 13.64 -34.70 32.78
CA ASP A 198 12.84 -33.61 33.35
C ASP A 198 13.77 -32.59 34.03
N PRO A 199 13.49 -31.28 33.96
CA PRO A 199 13.86 -30.41 35.06
C PRO A 199 12.66 -29.60 35.53
N THR A 200 12.15 -30.04 36.67
CA THR A 200 11.47 -29.24 37.67
C THR A 200 12.40 -28.10 38.10
N HIS A 201 11.95 -26.85 38.04
CA HIS A 201 12.49 -25.79 38.89
C HIS A 201 11.37 -24.98 39.50
N GLU A 202 11.30 -25.14 40.82
CA GLU A 202 10.40 -24.58 41.81
C GLU A 202 11.02 -23.28 42.36
N LEU A 203 10.16 -22.37 42.82
CA LEU A 203 10.39 -21.28 43.78
C LEU A 203 11.39 -20.17 43.42
N ASP A 204 10.84 -18.97 43.16
CA ASP A 204 11.20 -17.82 44.00
C ASP A 204 10.03 -16.82 44.13
N GLN A 205 9.60 -16.64 45.38
CA GLN A 205 8.74 -15.56 45.85
C GLN A 205 9.63 -14.36 46.18
N ALA A 206 9.33 -13.19 45.61
CA ALA A 206 9.76 -11.93 46.20
C ALA A 206 8.79 -10.78 45.85
N ASN A 207 7.90 -10.49 46.80
CA ASN A 207 7.56 -9.15 47.27
C ASN A 207 7.62 -7.99 46.26
N HIS A 208 6.45 -7.63 45.71
CA HIS A 208 6.22 -6.27 45.26
C HIS A 208 5.18 -5.60 46.16
N SER A 209 5.74 -4.80 47.07
CA SER A 209 5.09 -3.90 47.98
C SER A 209 4.05 -3.01 47.30
N THR A 210 2.88 -2.98 47.92
CA THR A 210 1.85 -1.97 47.77
C THR A 210 2.40 -0.62 48.22
N ASN A 211 2.98 0.16 47.30
CA ASN A 211 3.26 1.57 47.54
C ASN A 211 2.04 2.39 47.15
N ALA A 212 1.22 2.64 48.17
CA ALA A 212 0.29 3.74 48.21
C ALA A 212 1.05 5.08 48.29
N ILE A 213 0.39 6.13 47.81
CA ILE A 213 0.68 7.55 48.05
C ILE A 213 1.77 8.17 47.17
N ALA A 214 1.35 8.70 46.01
CA ALA A 214 1.95 9.89 45.42
C ALA A 214 0.85 10.69 44.71
N GLY A 215 0.77 11.99 45.00
CA GLY A 215 -0.36 12.88 44.74
C GLY A 215 -0.90 12.82 43.31
N GLY A 216 -2.18 12.49 43.20
CA GLY A 216 -2.94 12.65 41.96
C GLY A 216 -2.94 14.12 41.58
N ALA A 217 -2.24 14.46 40.50
CA ALA A 217 -2.51 15.68 39.78
C ALA A 217 -4.02 15.71 39.47
N PRO A 218 -4.72 16.83 39.67
CA PRO A 218 -6.12 16.93 39.30
C PRO A 218 -6.27 16.49 37.84
N PRO A 219 -7.31 15.70 37.51
CA PRO A 219 -7.55 15.29 36.14
C PRO A 219 -7.48 16.54 35.25
N PRO A 220 -6.75 16.49 34.12
CA PRO A 220 -6.69 17.63 33.22
C PRO A 220 -8.12 18.06 32.90
N PRO A 221 -8.42 19.37 32.90
CA PRO A 221 -9.75 19.84 32.58
C PRO A 221 -10.17 19.25 31.22
N PRO A 222 -11.44 18.83 31.05
CA PRO A 222 -11.91 18.26 29.80
C PRO A 222 -11.51 19.19 28.65
N TYR A 223 -10.86 18.63 27.63
CA TYR A 223 -10.41 19.37 26.46
C TYR A 223 -11.64 19.92 25.74
N THR A 224 -12.04 21.13 26.11
CA THR A 224 -13.17 21.80 25.49
C THR A 224 -12.65 22.38 24.19
N VAL A 225 -12.66 21.58 23.14
CA VAL A 225 -12.22 22.04 21.83
C VAL A 225 -13.28 22.97 21.28
N ARG A 226 -12.95 24.26 21.23
CA ARG A 226 -13.81 25.28 20.66
C ARG A 226 -13.46 25.44 19.17
N PRO A 227 -14.46 25.40 18.26
CA PRO A 227 -14.24 25.77 16.87
C PRO A 227 -13.63 27.17 16.79
N PRO A 228 -12.78 27.45 15.79
CA PRO A 228 -12.20 28.78 15.62
C PRO A 228 -13.32 29.84 15.56
N ALA A 229 -13.17 30.91 16.34
CA ALA A 229 -14.20 31.96 16.49
C ALA A 229 -14.68 32.57 15.16
N ASP A 230 -13.88 32.48 14.10
CA ASP A 230 -14.17 33.04 12.78
C ASP A 230 -15.04 32.14 11.88
N VAL A 231 -15.30 30.88 12.29
CA VAL A 231 -16.09 29.95 11.49
C VAL A 231 -17.58 30.19 11.70
N LYS A 232 -18.31 30.40 10.60
CA LYS A 232 -19.76 30.62 10.65
C LYS A 232 -20.50 29.39 11.23
N PRO A 233 -21.56 29.57 12.03
CA PRO A 233 -22.31 28.46 12.63
C PRO A 233 -22.86 27.45 11.61
N GLU A 234 -23.25 27.92 10.41
CA GLU A 234 -23.77 27.03 9.36
C GLU A 234 -22.69 26.05 8.87
N ILE A 235 -21.44 26.50 8.83
CA ILE A 235 -20.30 25.66 8.44
C ILE A 235 -20.08 24.60 9.52
N ILE A 236 -20.10 24.98 10.80
CA ILE A 236 -19.94 24.05 11.93
C ILE A 236 -20.99 22.94 11.86
N GLN A 237 -22.22 23.26 11.46
CA GLN A 237 -23.30 22.27 11.32
C GLN A 237 -22.99 21.19 10.27
N HIS A 238 -22.32 21.52 9.17
CA HIS A 238 -21.90 20.53 8.18
C HIS A 238 -20.78 19.60 8.68
N PHE A 239 -20.00 20.04 9.68
CA PHE A 239 -18.85 19.32 10.22
C PHE A 239 -19.04 18.79 11.65
N HIS A 240 -20.27 18.78 12.19
CA HIS A 240 -20.51 18.39 13.58
C HIS A 240 -20.03 16.96 13.89
N VAL A 241 -20.31 15.97 13.03
CA VAL A 241 -19.86 14.58 13.22
C VAL A 241 -18.33 14.48 13.25
N LEU A 242 -17.65 15.23 12.38
CA LEU A 242 -16.18 15.29 12.38
C LEU A 242 -15.64 15.80 13.72
N ILE A 243 -16.24 16.87 14.24
CA ILE A 243 -15.86 17.50 15.51
C ILE A 243 -16.11 16.53 16.67
N GLU A 244 -17.27 15.86 16.71
CA GLU A 244 -17.62 14.86 17.73
C GLU A 244 -16.62 13.69 17.75
N VAL A 245 -16.22 13.17 16.58
CA VAL A 245 -15.21 12.11 16.48
C VAL A 245 -13.88 12.55 17.07
N PHE A 246 -13.42 13.76 16.75
CA PHE A 246 -12.18 14.29 17.31
C PHE A 246 -12.26 14.59 18.81
N GLN A 247 -13.41 15.06 19.31
CA GLN A 247 -13.63 15.22 20.74
C GLN A 247 -13.55 13.87 21.47
N SER A 248 -14.17 12.82 20.92
CA SER A 248 -14.07 11.47 21.46
C SER A 248 -12.65 10.89 21.42
N LEU A 249 -11.83 11.26 20.43
CA LEU A 249 -10.40 10.91 20.40
C LEU A 249 -9.62 11.68 21.47
N ALA A 250 -9.88 12.98 21.63
CA ALA A 250 -9.24 13.81 22.64
C ALA A 250 -9.55 13.31 24.07
N ASP A 251 -10.78 12.86 24.33
CA ASP A 251 -11.18 12.23 25.60
C ASP A 251 -10.40 10.94 25.90
N ARG A 252 -9.90 10.26 24.85
CA ARG A 252 -9.02 9.09 24.95
C ARG A 252 -7.53 9.44 25.03
N GLY A 253 -7.18 10.72 24.97
CA GLY A 253 -5.79 11.19 24.91
C GLY A 253 -5.15 11.04 23.53
N GLU A 254 -5.94 10.80 22.49
CA GLU A 254 -5.48 10.73 21.10
C GLU A 254 -5.70 12.07 20.41
N THR A 255 -4.63 12.71 19.94
CA THR A 255 -4.71 13.99 19.22
C THR A 255 -4.71 13.83 17.70
N ARG A 256 -4.26 12.67 17.19
CA ARG A 256 -4.11 12.38 15.76
C ARG A 256 -4.72 11.04 15.43
N ILE A 257 -5.39 10.99 14.28
CA ILE A 257 -5.96 9.76 13.73
C ILE A 257 -5.55 9.62 12.27
N SER A 258 -5.35 8.38 11.80
CA SER A 258 -5.10 8.13 10.38
C SER A 258 -6.32 8.57 9.56
N ARG A 259 -6.12 9.05 8.32
CA ARG A 259 -7.28 9.47 7.50
C ARG A 259 -8.20 8.30 7.16
N ALA A 260 -7.67 7.07 7.07
CA ALA A 260 -8.47 5.88 6.84
C ALA A 260 -9.37 5.58 8.06
N ASP A 261 -8.80 5.61 9.26
CA ASP A 261 -9.56 5.37 10.50
C ASP A 261 -10.55 6.48 10.78
N LEU A 262 -10.19 7.74 10.47
CA LEU A 262 -11.11 8.87 10.57
C LEU A 262 -12.37 8.66 9.72
N GLY A 263 -12.20 8.21 8.48
CA GLY A 263 -13.34 7.90 7.61
C GLY A 263 -14.24 6.80 8.17
N ASN A 264 -13.66 5.80 8.81
CA ASN A 264 -14.40 4.71 9.47
C ASN A 264 -15.14 5.19 10.72
N GLU A 265 -14.48 5.98 11.58
CA GLU A 265 -15.08 6.52 12.80
C GLU A 265 -16.23 7.48 12.50
N ILE A 266 -16.13 8.31 11.45
CA ILE A 266 -17.23 9.20 11.00
C ILE A 266 -18.45 8.39 10.54
N ILE A 267 -18.24 7.33 9.75
CA ILE A 267 -19.34 6.46 9.29
C ILE A 267 -19.99 5.74 10.48
N LYS A 268 -19.19 5.31 11.46
CA LYS A 268 -19.64 4.61 12.66
C LYS A 268 -20.42 5.52 13.61
N ALA A 269 -20.02 6.78 13.74
CA ALA A 269 -20.66 7.76 14.62
C ALA A 269 -22.03 8.23 14.10
N SER A 270 -22.26 8.20 12.79
CA SER A 270 -23.47 8.76 12.17
C SER A 270 -24.11 7.80 11.15
N SER A 271 -23.90 8.02 9.85
CA SER A 271 -24.49 7.22 8.77
C SER A 271 -23.48 6.99 7.63
N PRO A 272 -23.62 5.93 6.82
CA PRO A 272 -22.81 5.75 5.61
C PRO A 272 -22.94 6.89 4.58
N ASN A 273 -23.98 7.73 4.70
CA ASN A 273 -24.24 8.84 3.79
C ASN A 273 -23.89 10.22 4.38
N VAL A 274 -23.26 10.27 5.56
CA VAL A 274 -22.95 11.51 6.30
C VAL A 274 -22.29 12.59 5.43
N TYR A 275 -21.39 12.21 4.51
CA TYR A 275 -20.74 13.17 3.61
C TYR A 275 -21.74 13.83 2.65
N LYS A 276 -22.66 13.04 2.08
CA LYS A 276 -23.68 13.53 1.14
C LYS A 276 -24.72 14.38 1.86
N GLU A 277 -25.11 14.00 3.07
CA GLU A 277 -26.00 14.76 3.94
C GLU A 277 -25.39 16.12 4.32
N ALA A 278 -24.06 16.15 4.50
CA ALA A 278 -23.31 17.39 4.67
C ALA A 278 -23.08 18.19 3.37
N GLY A 279 -23.55 17.71 2.21
CA GLY A 279 -23.42 18.39 0.92
C GLY A 279 -22.14 18.06 0.14
N PHE A 280 -21.36 17.06 0.57
CA PHE A 280 -20.11 16.66 -0.05
C PHE A 280 -20.23 15.34 -0.82
N LYS A 281 -19.50 15.23 -1.92
CA LYS A 281 -19.55 14.05 -2.80
C LYS A 281 -18.96 12.80 -2.14
N ASP A 282 -17.87 12.97 -1.39
CA ASP A 282 -17.07 11.91 -0.81
C ASP A 282 -16.25 12.41 0.39
N PHE A 283 -15.62 11.47 1.11
CA PHE A 283 -14.75 11.74 2.26
C PHE A 283 -13.58 12.67 1.93
N LYS A 284 -12.97 12.53 0.76
CA LYS A 284 -11.82 13.36 0.35
C LYS A 284 -12.21 14.83 0.27
N LYS A 285 -13.37 15.13 -0.33
CA LYS A 285 -13.92 16.50 -0.40
C LYS A 285 -14.37 17.03 0.95
N TYR A 286 -14.94 16.16 1.78
CA TYR A 286 -15.33 16.52 3.14
C TYR A 286 -14.14 16.97 3.99
N VAL A 287 -13.08 16.16 4.04
CA VAL A 287 -11.84 16.49 4.79
C VAL A 287 -11.13 17.72 4.22
N GLN A 288 -11.04 17.83 2.88
CA GLN A 288 -10.44 19.00 2.23
C GLN A 288 -11.17 20.29 2.62
N ALA A 289 -12.50 20.27 2.67
CA ALA A 289 -13.28 21.44 3.07
C ALA A 289 -13.09 21.78 4.56
N ALA A 290 -13.08 20.77 5.43
CA ALA A 290 -12.82 20.97 6.86
C ALA A 290 -11.43 21.60 7.12
N GLU A 291 -10.41 21.18 6.37
CA GLU A 291 -9.08 21.77 6.40
C GLU A 291 -9.09 23.23 5.93
N GLN A 292 -9.77 23.53 4.82
CA GLN A 292 -9.88 24.89 4.28
C GLN A 292 -10.59 25.86 5.25
N PHE A 293 -11.57 25.37 6.00
CA PHE A 293 -12.22 26.14 7.07
C PHE A 293 -11.39 26.19 8.36
N GLY A 294 -10.20 25.59 8.38
CA GLY A 294 -9.31 25.59 9.52
C GLY A 294 -9.83 24.78 10.71
N LEU A 295 -10.78 23.88 10.51
CA LEU A 295 -11.31 23.02 11.57
C LEU A 295 -10.31 21.94 11.94
N ILE A 296 -9.61 21.41 10.94
CA ILE A 296 -8.61 20.34 11.10
C ILE A 296 -7.31 20.73 10.41
N ILE A 297 -6.24 20.05 10.81
CA ILE A 297 -4.94 20.04 10.14
C ILE A 297 -4.74 18.63 9.60
N VAL A 298 -4.34 18.50 8.34
CA VAL A 298 -3.98 17.20 7.76
C VAL A 298 -2.48 17.14 7.48
N GLY A 299 -1.91 15.95 7.57
CA GLY A 299 -0.49 15.75 7.34
C GLY A 299 -0.15 14.32 6.89
N GLY A 300 1.13 14.12 6.59
CA GLY A 300 1.64 12.84 6.11
C GLY A 300 1.23 12.49 4.66
N GLY A 301 1.69 11.34 4.18
CA GLY A 301 1.43 10.84 2.82
C GLY A 301 1.25 9.32 2.82
N GLY A 302 0.46 8.81 1.87
CA GLY A 302 0.20 7.37 1.76
C GLY A 302 -0.38 6.77 3.04
N SER A 303 0.24 5.70 3.53
CA SER A 303 -0.14 4.98 4.76
C SER A 303 0.09 5.78 6.04
N GLU A 304 0.94 6.80 6.02
CA GLU A 304 1.23 7.65 7.19
C GLU A 304 0.38 8.92 7.21
N SER A 305 -0.71 8.98 6.44
CA SER A 305 -1.53 10.18 6.39
C SER A 305 -2.50 10.27 7.57
N TRP A 306 -2.51 11.43 8.22
CA TRP A 306 -3.24 11.70 9.46
C TRP A 306 -4.00 13.03 9.42
N ALA A 307 -4.91 13.18 10.36
CA ALA A 307 -5.64 14.42 10.62
C ALA A 307 -5.71 14.69 12.14
N GLU A 308 -5.76 15.96 12.50
CA GLU A 308 -5.79 16.47 13.86
C GLU A 308 -6.79 17.63 13.95
N LEU A 309 -7.54 17.74 15.05
CA LEU A 309 -8.43 18.87 15.30
C LEU A 309 -7.59 20.10 15.63
N ARG A 310 -7.88 21.24 14.99
CA ARG A 310 -7.14 22.47 15.25
C ARG A 310 -7.52 23.00 16.64
N SER A 311 -6.56 23.10 17.55
CA SER A 311 -6.77 23.78 18.83
C SER A 311 -6.57 25.29 18.69
N GLU A 312 -7.53 26.08 19.19
CA GLU A 312 -7.35 27.53 19.35
C GLU A 312 -6.16 27.75 20.30
N GLY A 313 -5.04 28.24 19.77
CA GLY A 313 -3.81 28.48 20.55
C GLY A 313 -2.53 27.97 19.90
N SER A 314 -2.62 27.13 18.86
CA SER A 314 -1.45 26.81 18.05
C SER A 314 -1.22 27.95 17.05
N PRO A 315 -0.14 28.76 17.17
CA PRO A 315 0.11 29.86 16.25
C PRO A 315 0.28 29.30 14.84
N GLY A 316 -0.73 29.51 14.01
CA GLY A 316 -0.71 29.10 12.61
C GLY A 316 0.48 29.75 11.91
N ILE A 317 1.16 28.96 11.07
CA ILE A 317 2.11 29.45 10.08
C ILE A 317 1.41 30.57 9.32
N VAL A 318 1.89 31.80 9.54
CA VAL A 318 1.35 33.01 8.92
C VAL A 318 1.53 32.86 7.41
N GLU A 319 0.43 32.92 6.68
CA GLU A 319 0.43 32.97 5.21
C GLU A 319 1.32 34.16 4.76
N PRO A 320 2.24 33.98 3.80
CA PRO A 320 3.04 35.10 3.32
C PRO A 320 2.13 36.14 2.67
N PRO A 321 2.32 37.44 2.94
CA PRO A 321 1.51 38.49 2.34
C PRO A 321 1.68 38.50 0.82
N ASN A 322 0.56 38.67 0.11
CA ASN A 322 0.47 38.89 -1.35
C ASN A 322 1.29 40.09 -1.81
#